data_AF-A0A5C4PQX9-F1
#
_entry.id   AF-A0A5C4PQX9-F1
#
_cell.length_a   1.000
_cell.length_b   1.000
_cell.length_c   1.000
_cell.angle_alpha   90.00
_cell.angle_beta   90.00
_cell.angle_gamma   90.00
#
_symmetry.space_group_name_H-M   'P 1'
#
loop_
_entity.id
_entity.type
_entity.pdbx_description
1 polymer ?
#
loop_
_entity_poly.entity_id
_entity_poly.type
_entity_poly.pdbx_seq_one_letter_code
_entity_poly.pdbx_strand_id
1 'polypeptide(L)' 'MGNVYMQKIKEVRCKCCKKLLTRVKNAQQLEIKCVRCKQINQF' A
#
# COMPACT_ATOMS: atom_id res chain seq x y z
N MET A 1 8.22 29.89 5.44
CA MET A 1 7.68 29.15 4.28
C MET A 1 7.50 27.70 4.67
N GLY A 2 6.33 27.34 5.19
CA GLY A 2 6.04 25.97 5.63
C GLY A 2 5.70 25.08 4.44
N ASN A 3 6.62 24.20 4.05
CA ASN A 3 6.31 23.12 3.12
C ASN A 3 5.37 22.15 3.83
N VAL A 4 4.06 22.30 3.59
CA VAL A 4 3.07 21.30 3.98
C VAL A 4 3.30 20.10 3.07
N TYR A 5 4.15 19.17 3.52
CA TYR A 5 4.27 17.85 2.91
C TYR A 5 2.92 17.15 3.07
N MET A 6 2.00 17.38 2.14
CA MET A 6 0.85 16.51 1.92
C MET A 6 1.43 15.14 1.61
N GLN A 7 1.59 14.31 2.65
CA GLN A 7 1.99 12.92 2.49
C GLN A 7 0.91 12.27 1.63
N LYS A 8 1.20 12.12 0.33
CA LYS A 8 0.27 11.59 -0.66
C LYS A 8 -0.03 10.15 -0.26
N ILE A 9 -1.32 9.88 -0.02
CA ILE A 9 -1.79 8.53 0.25
C ILE A 9 -1.47 7.68 -0.97
N LYS A 10 -0.67 6.62 -0.79
CA LYS A 10 -0.35 5.65 -1.82
C LYS A 10 -1.34 4.49 -1.77
N GLU A 11 -1.87 4.11 -2.93
CA GLU A 11 -2.66 2.88 -3.06
C GLU A 11 -1.73 1.69 -3.20
N VAL A 12 -1.92 0.69 -2.34
CA VAL A 12 -1.19 -0.57 -2.39
C VAL A 12 -2.12 -1.64 -2.93
N ARG A 13 -1.73 -2.24 -4.05
CA ARG A 13 -2.53 -3.22 -4.79
C ARG A 13 -1.79 -4.54 -4.88
N CYS A 14 -2.50 -5.65 -4.84
CA CYS A 14 -1.92 -6.98 -4.96
C CYS A 14 -1.10 -7.11 -6.25
N LYS A 15 0.13 -7.60 -6.16
CA LYS A 15 1.01 -7.77 -7.32
C LYS A 15 0.43 -8.74 -8.36
N CYS A 16 -0.30 -9.76 -7.89
CA CYS A 16 -0.98 -10.77 -8.70
C CYS A 16 -2.30 -10.27 -9.32
N CYS A 17 -3.34 -10.01 -8.52
CA CYS A 17 -4.68 -9.70 -9.05
C CYS A 17 -5.02 -8.20 -9.16
N LYS A 18 -4.07 -7.30 -8.85
CA LYS A 18 -4.25 -5.83 -8.84
C LYS A 18 -5.37 -5.29 -7.95
N LYS A 19 -6.03 -6.15 -7.15
CA LYS A 19 -7.03 -5.73 -6.15
C LYS A 19 -6.37 -4.79 -5.15
N LEU A 20 -7.07 -3.70 -4.81
CA LEU A 20 -6.68 -2.79 -3.73
C LEU A 20 -6.62 -3.57 -2.41
N LEU A 21 -5.45 -3.52 -1.77
CA LEU A 21 -5.22 -4.15 -0.46
C LEU A 21 -5.37 -3.12 0.65
N THR A 22 -4.73 -1.97 0.50
CA THR A 22 -4.79 -0.88 1.48
C THR A 22 -4.36 0.46 0.86
N ARG A 23 -4.57 1.54 1.61
CA ARG A 23 -4.10 2.89 1.29
C ARG A 23 -3.21 3.35 2.44
N VAL A 24 -1.95 3.68 2.16
CA VAL A 24 -0.96 4.05 3.18
C VAL A 24 -0.46 5.46 2.97
N LYS A 25 -0.34 6.21 4.06
CA LYS A 25 0.20 7.58 4.05
C LYS A 25 1.71 7.58 4.30
N ASN A 26 2.18 6.73 5.22
CA ASN A 26 3.59 6.62 5.56
C ASN A 26 3.88 5.21 6.12
N ALA A 27 4.38 4.31 5.28
CA ALA A 27 4.84 2.98 5.68
C ALA A 27 6.21 2.74 5.03
N GLN A 28 7.22 2.44 5.85
CA GLN A 28 8.57 2.11 5.36
C GLN A 28 8.63 0.68 4.83
N GLN A 29 7.87 -0.22 5.47
CA GLN A 29 7.72 -1.61 5.09
C GLN A 29 6.27 -2.01 5.35
N LEU A 30 5.62 -2.62 4.36
CA LEU A 30 4.25 -3.10 4.45
C LEU A 30 4.18 -4.52 3.92
N GLU A 31 3.78 -5.45 4.78
CA GLU A 31 3.45 -6.81 4.39
C GLU A 31 1.94 -7.05 4.55
N ILE A 32 1.28 -7.46 3.46
CA ILE A 32 -0.17 -7.68 3.47
C ILE A 32 -0.57 -8.88 2.60
N LYS A 33 -1.34 -9.78 3.19
CA LYS A 33 -1.91 -10.94 2.49
C LYS A 33 -3.11 -10.54 1.66
N CYS A 34 -3.12 -10.93 0.38
CA CYS A 34 -4.29 -10.78 -0.46
C CYS A 34 -5.32 -11.88 -0.15
N VAL A 35 -6.53 -11.53 0.25
CA VAL A 35 -7.60 -12.51 0.54
C VAL A 35 -8.02 -13.36 -0.66
N ARG A 36 -7.88 -12.83 -1.89
CA ARG A 36 -8.22 -13.56 -3.13
C ARG A 36 -7.12 -14.52 -3.55
N CYS A 37 -5.90 -14.00 -3.68
CA CYS A 37 -4.76 -14.79 -4.17
C CYS A 37 -4.11 -15.63 -3.07
N LYS A 38 -4.42 -15.36 -1.80
CA LYS A 38 -3.74 -15.90 -0.60
C LYS A 38 -2.23 -15.63 -0.52
N GLN A 39 -1.68 -14.87 -1.48
CA GLN A 39 -0.29 -14.43 -1.55
C GLN A 39 0.03 -13.29 -0.57
N ILE A 40 1.19 -13.36 0.07
CA ILE A 40 1.78 -12.28 0.85
C ILE A 40 2.43 -11.27 -0.10
N ASN A 41 2.07 -9.99 0.03
CA ASN A 41 2.62 -8.90 -0.78
C ASN A 41 3.44 -7.97 0.11
N GLN A 42 4.71 -7.77 -0.25
CA GLN A 42 5.66 -6.90 0.45
C GLN A 42 5.89 -5.61 -0.38
N PHE A 43 5.76 -4.45 0.26
CA PHE A 43 5.93 -3.10 -0.29
C PHE A 43 6.79 -2.22 0.60
#